data_AF-A0AAD9PU86-F1
#
_entry.id   AF-A0AAD9PU86-F1
#
_cell.length_a   1.000
_cell.length_b   1.000
_cell.length_c   1.000
_cell.angle_alpha   90.00
_cell.angle_beta   90.00
_cell.angle_gamma   90.00
#
_symmetry.space_group_name_H-M   'P 1'
#
loop_
_entity.id
_entity.type
_entity.pdbx_description
1 polymer ?
#
loop_
_entity_poly.entity_id
_entity_poly.type
_entity_poly.pdbx_seq_one_letter_code
_entity_poly.pdbx_strand_id
1 'polypeptide(L)'
;MLKSDDRFVRQNREQCWEHWLHKSDNGLNNKRDEALLLLRNVAKSVTADTYHENVTLLKTSEVWLSNHHLQNWFEKRWLVEAKRWVWAFRQERFLVNVNTNNGIERQNESLKYQYLKDSN
;
A
#
# COMPACT_ATOMS: atom_id res chain seq x y z
N MET A 1 -17.26 0.29 29.96
CA MET A 1 -17.20 1.42 29.00
C MET A 1 -15.78 1.48 28.45
N LEU A 2 -15.47 0.67 27.44
CA LEU A 2 -14.14 0.63 26.81
C LEU A 2 -14.20 1.42 25.50
N LYS A 3 -13.23 2.32 25.37
CA LYS A 3 -13.13 3.35 24.35
C LYS A 3 -13.05 2.72 22.95
N SER A 4 -13.85 3.28 22.06
CA SER A 4 -13.81 3.07 20.61
C SER A 4 -12.49 3.57 20.04
N ASP A 5 -11.44 2.74 19.94
CA ASP A 5 -10.25 3.14 19.16
C ASP A 5 -9.41 1.99 18.57
N ASP A 6 -9.99 0.79 18.38
CA ASP A 6 -9.27 -0.37 17.81
C ASP A 6 -9.83 -0.89 16.48
N ARG A 7 -10.68 -0.11 15.79
CA ARG A 7 -11.26 -0.52 14.49
C ARG A 7 -10.38 -0.22 13.27
N PHE A 8 -9.24 0.46 13.44
CA PHE A 8 -8.37 0.86 12.33
C PHE A 8 -7.29 -0.17 11.96
N VAL A 9 -7.07 -1.22 12.76
CA VAL A 9 -5.91 -2.14 12.61
C VAL A 9 -6.14 -3.26 11.58
N ARG A 10 -7.34 -3.42 11.01
CA ARG A 10 -7.67 -4.56 10.11
C ARG A 10 -8.38 -4.23 8.79
N GLN A 11 -8.40 -2.99 8.33
CA GLN A 11 -8.96 -2.72 7.00
C GLN A 11 -7.94 -3.04 5.91
N ASN A 12 -8.25 -4.07 5.11
CA ASN A 12 -7.57 -4.30 3.84
C ASN A 12 -7.83 -3.07 2.94
N ARG A 13 -6.82 -2.62 2.18
CA ARG A 13 -6.90 -1.44 1.29
C ARG A 13 -8.18 -1.42 0.45
N GLU A 14 -8.55 -2.57 -0.10
CA GLU A 14 -9.75 -2.73 -0.92
C GLU A 14 -11.04 -2.39 -0.16
N GLN A 15 -11.14 -2.73 1.13
CA GLN A 15 -12.29 -2.36 1.95
C GLN A 15 -12.32 -0.85 2.23
N CYS A 16 -11.15 -0.22 2.45
CA CYS A 16 -11.09 1.24 2.58
C CYS A 16 -11.57 1.92 1.30
N TRP A 17 -11.16 1.39 0.13
CA TRP A 17 -11.56 1.93 -1.16
C TRP A 17 -13.06 1.76 -1.42
N GLU A 18 -13.59 0.56 -1.23
CA GLU A 18 -15.01 0.28 -1.40
C GLU A 18 -15.87 1.12 -0.47
N HIS A 19 -15.48 1.23 0.81
CA HIS A 19 -16.25 2.03 1.78
C HIS A 19 -16.20 3.53 1.45
N TRP A 20 -15.06 4.05 1.01
CA TRP A 20 -14.96 5.46 0.64
C TRP A 20 -15.76 5.76 -0.64
N LEU A 21 -15.67 4.92 -1.67
CA LEU A 21 -16.43 5.09 -2.91
C LEU A 21 -17.95 4.93 -2.70
N HIS A 22 -18.37 4.16 -1.70
CA HIS A 22 -19.78 3.99 -1.33
C HIS A 22 -20.41 5.20 -0.63
N LYS A 23 -19.62 6.18 -0.16
CA LYS A 23 -20.16 7.39 0.44
C LYS A 23 -20.81 8.27 -0.63
N SER A 24 -22.10 8.51 -0.50
CA SER A 24 -22.88 9.36 -1.41
C SER A 24 -22.38 10.80 -1.48
N ASP A 25 -21.81 11.30 -0.38
CA ASP A 25 -21.18 12.62 -0.27
C ASP A 25 -20.03 12.83 -1.27
N ASN A 26 -19.43 11.75 -1.75
CA ASN A 26 -18.28 11.80 -2.64
C ASN A 26 -18.67 11.90 -4.12
N GLY A 27 -19.97 11.92 -4.46
CA GLY A 27 -20.45 12.21 -5.82
C GLY A 27 -20.11 11.16 -6.89
N LEU A 28 -19.65 9.96 -6.50
CA LEU A 28 -19.19 8.91 -7.43
C LEU A 28 -20.19 7.78 -7.66
N ASN A 29 -21.44 7.89 -7.17
CA ASN A 29 -22.39 6.77 -7.10
C ASN A 29 -22.55 5.95 -8.38
N ASN A 30 -22.56 6.60 -9.53
CA ASN A 30 -22.77 5.93 -10.82
C ASN A 30 -21.46 5.51 -11.51
N LYS A 31 -20.30 5.90 -10.97
CA LYS A 31 -18.98 5.61 -11.53
C LYS A 31 -18.04 4.94 -10.52
N ARG A 32 -18.61 4.35 -9.45
CA ARG A 32 -17.85 3.71 -8.36
C ARG A 32 -17.03 2.53 -8.88
N ASP A 33 -17.64 1.67 -9.69
CA ASP A 33 -16.99 0.47 -10.22
C ASP A 33 -15.84 0.82 -11.16
N GLU A 34 -16.03 1.85 -11.99
CA GLU A 34 -14.99 2.38 -12.87
C GLU A 34 -13.81 2.95 -12.06
N ALA A 35 -14.10 3.79 -11.06
CA ALA A 35 -13.07 4.33 -10.18
C ALA A 35 -12.33 3.18 -9.46
N LEU A 36 -13.05 2.22 -8.88
CA LEU A 36 -12.46 1.08 -8.16
C LEU A 36 -11.58 0.22 -9.07
N LEU A 37 -11.97 0.01 -10.33
CA LEU A 37 -11.18 -0.71 -11.32
C LEU A 37 -9.86 -0.01 -11.59
N LEU A 38 -9.88 1.31 -11.81
CA LEU A 38 -8.67 2.11 -12.03
C LEU A 38 -7.73 2.05 -10.81
N LEU A 39 -8.27 2.16 -9.60
CA LEU A 39 -7.47 2.04 -8.36
C LEU A 39 -6.81 0.64 -8.25
N ARG A 40 -7.56 -0.42 -8.58
CA ARG A 40 -7.05 -1.80 -8.59
C ARG A 40 -5.94 -1.99 -9.62
N ASN A 41 -6.05 -1.39 -10.80
CA ASN A 41 -5.01 -1.45 -11.84
C ASN A 41 -3.69 -0.83 -11.36
N VAL A 42 -3.77 0.34 -10.70
CA VAL A 42 -2.59 0.97 -10.08
C VAL A 42 -1.96 0.04 -9.03
N ALA A 43 -2.75 -0.63 -8.19
CA ALA A 43 -2.23 -1.56 -7.18
C ALA A 43 -1.56 -2.83 -7.76
N LYS A 44 -2.12 -3.37 -8.85
CA LYS A 44 -1.67 -4.61 -9.49
C LYS A 44 -0.52 -4.40 -10.47
N SER A 45 -0.08 -3.17 -10.66
CA SER A 45 1.05 -2.83 -11.54
C SER A 45 2.31 -3.58 -11.09
N VAL A 46 2.91 -4.32 -12.01
CA VAL A 46 4.03 -5.24 -11.75
C VAL A 46 5.39 -4.54 -11.89
N THR A 47 5.46 -3.47 -12.68
CA THR A 47 6.68 -2.68 -12.91
C THR A 47 6.45 -1.21 -12.55
N ALA A 48 7.53 -0.47 -12.32
CA ALA A 48 7.45 0.96 -12.05
C ALA A 48 6.85 1.73 -13.23
N ASP A 49 7.15 1.31 -14.47
CA ASP A 49 6.61 1.91 -15.69
C ASP A 49 5.09 1.69 -15.80
N THR A 50 4.63 0.44 -15.64
CA THR A 50 3.18 0.12 -15.66
C THR A 50 2.43 0.83 -14.55
N TYR A 51 3.06 1.04 -13.39
CA TYR A 51 2.50 1.88 -12.34
C TYR A 51 2.33 3.33 -12.79
N HIS A 52 3.34 3.93 -13.42
CA HIS A 52 3.28 5.31 -13.88
C HIS A 52 2.24 5.50 -15.00
N GLU A 53 2.14 4.54 -15.92
CA GLU A 53 1.11 4.49 -16.96
C GLU A 53 -0.28 4.40 -16.34
N ASN A 54 -0.51 3.47 -15.41
CA ASN A 54 -1.82 3.31 -14.76
C ASN A 54 -2.21 4.52 -13.91
N VAL A 55 -1.26 5.18 -13.24
CA VAL A 55 -1.51 6.44 -12.53
C VAL A 55 -1.85 7.54 -13.52
N THR A 56 -1.17 7.60 -14.67
CA THR A 56 -1.49 8.57 -15.73
C THR A 56 -2.89 8.33 -16.27
N LEU A 57 -3.24 7.09 -16.60
CA LEU A 57 -4.59 6.71 -17.06
C LEU A 57 -5.67 7.07 -16.03
N LEU A 58 -5.42 6.80 -14.75
CA LEU A 58 -6.29 7.23 -13.66
C LEU A 58 -6.44 8.76 -13.67
N LYS A 59 -5.35 9.52 -13.77
CA LYS A 59 -5.37 10.98 -13.75
C LYS A 59 -6.04 11.62 -14.97
N THR A 60 -6.02 10.94 -16.12
CA THR A 60 -6.69 11.39 -17.34
C THR A 60 -8.15 10.93 -17.45
N SER A 61 -8.58 10.00 -16.59
CA SER A 61 -9.95 9.49 -16.61
C SER A 61 -10.98 10.54 -16.23
N GLU A 62 -12.19 10.42 -16.79
CA GLU A 62 -13.29 11.35 -16.52
C GLU A 62 -13.71 11.32 -15.04
N VAL A 63 -13.68 10.14 -14.40
CA VAL A 63 -13.96 9.97 -12.96
C VAL A 63 -13.00 10.75 -12.07
N TRP A 64 -11.73 10.84 -12.48
CA TRP A 64 -10.73 11.58 -11.73
C TRP A 64 -10.85 13.08 -11.97
N LEU A 65 -10.93 13.51 -13.23
CA LEU A 65 -11.01 14.93 -13.60
C LEU A 65 -12.29 15.59 -13.07
N SER A 66 -13.40 14.85 -13.06
CA SER A 66 -14.70 15.36 -12.58
C SER A 66 -14.80 15.42 -11.05
N ASN A 67 -13.85 14.86 -10.29
CA ASN A 67 -14.00 14.69 -8.85
C ASN A 67 -12.76 15.09 -8.02
N HIS A 68 -12.77 16.32 -7.51
CA HIS A 68 -11.70 16.84 -6.65
C HIS A 68 -11.56 16.12 -5.29
N HIS A 69 -12.63 15.50 -4.78
CA HIS A 69 -12.55 14.72 -3.53
C HIS A 69 -11.73 13.44 -3.74
N LEU A 70 -11.95 12.76 -4.87
CA LEU A 70 -11.18 11.58 -5.25
C LEU A 70 -9.70 11.92 -5.43
N GLN A 71 -9.41 13.03 -6.11
CA GLN A 71 -8.05 13.53 -6.29
C GLN A 71 -7.36 13.73 -4.94
N ASN A 72 -7.94 14.58 -4.08
CA ASN A 72 -7.35 14.90 -2.78
C ASN A 72 -7.17 13.67 -1.88
N TRP A 73 -8.19 12.80 -1.82
CA TRP A 73 -8.14 11.61 -0.99
C TRP A 73 -7.06 10.64 -1.49
N PHE A 74 -7.00 10.40 -2.79
CA PHE A 74 -6.07 9.42 -3.34
C PHE A 74 -4.63 9.94 -3.37
N GLU A 75 -4.41 11.20 -3.73
CA GLU A 75 -3.07 11.79 -3.74
C GLU A 75 -2.47 11.88 -2.34
N LYS A 76 -3.21 12.44 -1.37
CA LYS A 76 -2.67 12.67 -0.02
C LYS A 76 -2.52 11.40 0.80
N ARG A 77 -3.40 10.40 0.60
CA ARG A 77 -3.41 9.19 1.43
C ARG A 77 -2.73 8.00 0.78
N TRP A 78 -2.94 7.78 -0.52
CA TRP A 78 -2.56 6.54 -1.18
C TRP A 78 -1.30 6.70 -2.04
N LEU A 79 -1.18 7.77 -2.83
CA LEU A 79 0.01 7.98 -3.68
C LEU A 79 1.29 8.24 -2.87
N VAL A 80 1.21 8.96 -1.75
CA VAL A 80 2.37 9.18 -0.85
C VAL A 80 3.00 7.86 -0.40
N GLU A 81 2.18 6.86 -0.11
CA GLU A 81 2.61 5.55 0.41
C GLU A 81 2.60 4.46 -0.68
N ALA A 82 2.58 4.82 -1.96
CA ALA A 82 2.45 3.88 -3.09
C ALA A 82 3.47 2.73 -3.05
N LYS A 83 4.71 3.03 -2.63
CA LYS A 83 5.80 2.06 -2.48
C LYS A 83 5.51 0.92 -1.50
N ARG A 84 4.51 1.03 -0.62
CA ARG A 84 4.16 0.01 0.38
C ARG A 84 3.09 -0.97 -0.07
N TRP A 85 2.24 -0.57 -1.01
CA TRP A 85 1.04 -1.35 -1.37
C TRP A 85 0.94 -1.72 -2.84
N VAL A 86 1.66 -1.04 -3.72
CA VAL A 86 1.76 -1.39 -5.15
C VAL A 86 2.67 -2.60 -5.32
N TRP A 87 2.28 -3.53 -6.19
CA TRP A 87 3.02 -4.78 -6.43
C TRP A 87 4.44 -4.55 -6.96
N ALA A 88 4.63 -3.58 -7.87
CA ALA A 88 5.93 -3.24 -8.45
C ALA A 88 7.03 -3.02 -7.39
N PHE A 89 6.72 -2.31 -6.31
CA PHE A 89 7.69 -1.98 -5.27
C PHE A 89 7.82 -3.06 -4.17
N ARG A 90 6.94 -4.07 -4.18
CA ARG A 90 7.06 -5.21 -3.24
C ARG A 90 8.23 -6.13 -3.60
N GLN A 91 8.51 -6.31 -4.88
CA GLN A 91 9.65 -7.12 -5.34
C GLN A 91 10.98 -6.44 -4.97
N GLU A 92 11.11 -5.12 -5.15
CA GLU A 92 12.27 -4.37 -4.70
C GLU A 92 12.52 -4.53 -3.19
N ARG A 93 11.48 -4.47 -2.36
CA ARG A 93 11.61 -4.71 -0.91
C ARG A 93 12.07 -6.11 -0.57
N PHE A 94 11.59 -7.12 -1.29
CA PHE A 94 12.04 -8.50 -1.10
C PHE A 94 13.53 -8.64 -1.44
N LEU A 95 13.95 -8.08 -2.58
CA LEU A 95 15.37 -8.07 -2.99
C LEU A 95 16.27 -7.32 -2.00
N VAL A 96 15.83 -6.17 -1.48
CA VAL A 96 16.55 -5.41 -0.45
C VAL A 96 16.63 -6.17 0.87
N ASN A 97 15.53 -6.79 1.33
CA ASN A 97 15.54 -7.59 2.56
C ASN A 97 16.49 -8.80 2.45
N VAL A 98 16.56 -9.45 1.28
CA VAL A 98 17.49 -10.58 1.05
C VAL A 98 18.94 -10.10 1.07
N ASN A 99 19.24 -8.94 0.46
CA ASN A 99 20.60 -8.38 0.44
C ASN A 99 21.07 -7.79 1.78
N THR A 100 20.16 -7.56 2.74
CA THR A 100 20.47 -7.00 4.08
C THR A 100 20.53 -8.08 5.16
N ASN A 101 20.64 -9.37 4.81
CA ASN A 101 20.76 -10.45 5.78
C ASN A 101 22.17 -10.55 6.42
N ASN A 102 23.17 -9.82 5.90
CA ASN A 102 24.55 -9.77 6.44
C ASN A 102 24.62 -9.29 7.91
N GLY A 103 23.54 -8.70 8.45
CA GLY A 103 23.46 -8.29 9.87
C GLY A 103 22.92 -9.36 10.82
N ILE A 104 22.01 -10.23 10.35
CA ILE A 104 21.35 -11.23 11.21
C ILE A 104 22.29 -12.41 11.47
N GLU A 105 23.11 -12.80 10.48
CA GLU A 105 24.08 -13.88 10.66
C GLU A 105 25.18 -13.51 11.66
N ARG A 106 25.68 -12.25 11.65
CA ARG A 106 26.64 -11.75 12.64
C ARG A 106 26.10 -11.75 14.07
N GLN A 107 24.82 -11.41 14.26
CA GLN A 107 24.20 -11.46 15.59
C GLN A 107 24.02 -12.91 16.07
N ASN A 108 23.63 -13.82 15.17
CA ASN A 108 23.50 -15.25 15.50
C ASN A 108 24.84 -15.92 15.85
N GLU A 109 25.95 -15.54 15.21
CA GLU A 109 27.28 -16.00 15.64
C GLU A 109 27.64 -15.48 17.03
N SER A 110 27.43 -14.18 17.31
CA SER A 110 27.76 -13.61 18.63
C SER A 110 27.01 -14.28 19.78
N LEU A 111 25.75 -14.66 19.57
CA LEU A 111 24.92 -15.37 20.54
C LEU A 111 25.36 -16.83 20.74
N LYS A 112 25.80 -17.52 19.67
CA LYS A 112 26.36 -18.88 19.78
C LYS A 112 27.65 -18.91 20.59
N TYR A 113 28.54 -17.93 20.40
CA TYR A 113 29.81 -17.87 21.14
C TYR A 113 29.64 -17.44 22.60
N GLN A 114 28.64 -16.61 22.93
CA GLN A 114 28.32 -16.27 24.33
C GLN A 114 27.80 -17.50 25.10
N TYR A 115 26.88 -18.27 24.52
CA TYR A 115 26.30 -19.44 25.18
C TYR A 115 27.35 -20.54 25.49
N LEU A 116 28.35 -20.71 24.62
CA LEU A 116 29.45 -21.66 24.85
C LEU A 116 30.45 -21.17 25.92
N LYS A 117 30.53 -19.86 26.14
CA LYS A 117 31.45 -19.27 27.14
C LYS A 117 30.87 -19.29 28.55
N ASP A 118 29.55 -19.20 28.67
CA ASP A 118 28.84 -19.23 29.96
C ASP A 118 28.52 -20.66 30.44
N SER A 119 28.83 -21.70 29.64
CA SER A 119 28.58 -23.12 29.95
C SER A 119 29.84 -23.90 30.34
N ASN A 120 30.95 -23.23 30.66
CA ASN A 120 32.20 -23.83 31.17
C ASN A 120 32.52 -23.36 32.59
#